data_AF-A0A1G1D599-F1
#
_entry.id   AF-A0A1G1D599-F1
#
_cell.length_a   1.000
_cell.length_b   1.000
_cell.length_c   1.000
_cell.angle_alpha   90.00
_cell.angle_beta   90.00
_cell.angle_gamma   90.00
#
_symmetry.space_group_name_H-M   'P 1'
#
loop_
_entity.id
_entity.type
_entity.pdbx_description
1 polymer ?
#
loop_
_entity_poly.entity_id
_entity_poly.type
_entity_poly.pdbx_seq_one_letter_code
_entity_poly.pdbx_strand_id
1 'polypeptide(L)'
;MIPERLEKETLPAWALNGIMEGYRGSHCHGTYIPSSDPNSVDDIDIFRVVVQPKEYYLGIRSYLGKQEHYEAFVGEYDVLVYDIRKFIYLLSKGNPNVHIFLWLRPEDYFKITDAGRYLISNRTEFLSQRIIQSFGGYAISQFKRMTHIKYEGYMGKKRKSLVNRYGYDCKNAAHCIRLLATAIDLLKTGKLIAYREKDKDTLIEIKSGRWTMEKVNEYAEKLMKEFEKLAHISDFPPDIVPEKLNEILLNAMELAWKNFK
;
A
#
# COMPACT_ATOMS: atom_id res chain seq x y z
N MET A 1 11.46 9.48 12.67
CA MET A 1 11.02 10.49 11.69
C MET A 1 12.23 10.81 10.83
N ILE A 2 12.09 10.90 9.51
CA ILE A 2 13.21 11.15 8.59
C ILE A 2 13.87 12.50 8.96
N PRO A 3 15.20 12.61 9.04
CA PRO A 3 15.85 13.89 9.30
C PRO A 3 15.49 14.94 8.24
N GLU A 4 14.96 16.09 8.66
CA GLU A 4 14.47 17.16 7.77
C GLU A 4 15.50 17.60 6.72
N ARG A 5 16.78 17.63 7.11
CA ARG A 5 17.89 17.95 6.20
C ARG A 5 17.97 16.98 5.02
N LEU A 6 17.89 15.67 5.29
CA LEU A 6 17.98 14.64 4.24
C LEU A 6 16.78 14.69 3.30
N GLU A 7 15.60 15.02 3.84
CA GLU A 7 14.41 15.21 3.02
C GLU A 7 14.59 16.37 2.03
N LYS A 8 15.06 17.53 2.51
CA LYS A 8 15.27 18.72 1.65
C LYS A 8 16.35 18.51 0.59
N GLU A 9 17.35 17.67 0.86
CA GLU A 9 18.41 17.33 -0.09
C GLU A 9 17.94 16.35 -1.17
N THR A 10 16.93 15.52 -0.89
CA THR A 10 16.54 14.39 -1.74
C THR A 10 15.19 14.57 -2.43
N LEU A 11 14.21 15.15 -1.74
CA LEU A 11 12.84 15.29 -2.22
C LEU A 11 12.61 16.66 -2.85
N PRO A 12 11.85 16.75 -3.96
CA PRO A 12 11.47 18.03 -4.53
C PRO A 12 10.54 18.78 -3.56
N ALA A 13 10.54 20.12 -3.64
CA ALA A 13 9.82 20.99 -2.71
C ALA A 13 8.33 20.62 -2.53
N TRP A 14 7.64 20.21 -3.60
CA TRP A 14 6.22 19.82 -3.55
C TRP A 14 5.97 18.51 -2.78
N ALA A 15 7.01 17.69 -2.58
CA ALA A 15 6.94 16.38 -1.93
C ALA A 15 7.24 16.41 -0.42
N LEU A 16 7.68 17.55 0.12
CA LEU A 16 8.07 17.68 1.53
C LEU A 16 6.87 17.72 2.49
N ASN A 17 5.78 18.40 2.11
CA ASN A 17 4.68 18.70 3.03
C ASN A 17 3.44 17.83 2.77
N GLY A 18 3.40 16.67 3.41
CA GLY A 18 2.24 15.76 3.38
C GLY A 18 1.02 16.27 4.15
N ILE A 19 -0.17 16.01 3.61
CA ILE A 19 -1.44 16.03 4.37
C ILE A 19 -1.63 14.75 5.18
N MET A 20 -0.99 13.66 4.75
CA MET A 20 -0.91 12.38 5.43
C MET A 20 0.46 11.76 5.21
N GLU A 21 1.03 11.18 6.26
CA GLU A 21 2.28 10.44 6.20
C GLU A 21 2.26 9.30 7.22
N GLY A 22 2.77 8.14 6.82
CA GLY A 22 2.87 6.98 7.70
C GLY A 22 3.62 5.83 7.07
N TYR A 23 3.70 4.73 7.81
CA TYR A 23 4.31 3.50 7.31
C TYR A 23 3.53 2.91 6.14
N ARG A 24 4.28 2.33 5.20
CA ARG A 24 3.79 1.42 4.18
C ARG A 24 4.44 0.04 4.40
N GLY A 25 3.96 -0.95 3.66
CA GLY A 25 4.66 -2.23 3.53
C GLY A 25 4.73 -2.99 4.84
N SER A 26 5.87 -3.62 5.10
CA SER A 26 6.01 -4.61 6.17
C SER A 26 5.75 -4.03 7.57
N HIS A 27 6.09 -2.76 7.82
CA HIS A 27 5.85 -2.10 9.10
C HIS A 27 4.35 -1.98 9.42
N CYS A 28 3.55 -1.44 8.50
CA CYS A 28 2.11 -1.24 8.76
C CYS A 28 1.34 -2.56 8.86
N HIS A 29 1.91 -3.64 8.34
CA HIS A 29 1.35 -4.98 8.45
C HIS A 29 1.81 -5.76 9.68
N GLY A 30 2.77 -5.24 10.46
CA GLY A 30 3.37 -5.96 11.59
C GLY A 30 4.29 -7.10 11.18
N THR A 31 4.81 -7.08 9.95
CA THR A 31 5.64 -8.15 9.36
C THR A 31 7.04 -7.67 8.96
N TYR A 32 7.48 -6.55 9.52
CA TYR A 32 8.84 -6.03 9.33
C TYR A 32 9.88 -6.96 9.97
N ILE A 33 10.89 -7.32 9.19
CA ILE A 33 12.06 -8.07 9.64
C ILE A 33 13.27 -7.12 9.63
N PRO A 34 13.93 -6.86 10.77
CA PRO A 34 15.09 -5.97 10.83
C PRO A 34 16.23 -6.37 9.88
N SER A 35 16.97 -5.39 9.38
CA SER A 35 18.09 -5.61 8.45
C SER A 35 19.21 -6.49 9.00
N SER A 36 19.34 -6.55 10.34
CA SER A 36 20.24 -7.46 11.06
C SER A 36 19.90 -8.94 10.87
N ASP A 37 18.67 -9.28 10.49
CA ASP A 37 18.29 -10.65 10.17
C ASP A 37 18.86 -11.07 8.80
N PRO A 38 19.54 -12.22 8.71
CA PRO A 38 20.13 -12.70 7.45
C PRO A 38 19.08 -12.97 6.35
N ASN A 39 17.82 -13.21 6.71
CA ASN A 39 16.70 -13.43 5.81
C ASN A 39 15.87 -12.16 5.52
N SER A 40 16.20 -11.02 6.13
CA SER A 40 15.45 -9.78 5.86
C SER A 40 15.66 -9.25 4.44
N VAL A 41 14.58 -8.85 3.78
CA VAL A 41 14.57 -8.12 2.50
C VAL A 41 13.61 -6.92 2.57
N ASP A 42 13.45 -6.42 3.78
CA ASP A 42 12.58 -5.29 4.08
C ASP A 42 13.35 -3.99 4.06
N ASP A 43 12.73 -3.03 3.40
CA ASP A 43 13.08 -1.62 3.47
C ASP A 43 12.11 -0.96 4.47
N ILE A 44 12.46 0.23 4.97
CA ILE A 44 11.52 1.02 5.78
C ILE A 44 10.70 1.89 4.84
N ASP A 45 9.55 1.38 4.40
CA ASP A 45 8.67 2.09 3.47
C ASP A 45 7.89 3.21 4.16
N ILE A 46 8.01 4.42 3.63
CA ILE A 46 7.22 5.59 4.04
C ILE A 46 6.33 6.00 2.87
N PHE A 47 5.06 6.29 3.16
CA PHE A 47 4.13 6.77 2.16
C PHE A 47 3.55 8.12 2.58
N ARG A 48 3.59 9.06 1.64
CA ARG A 48 3.12 10.43 1.83
C ARG A 48 2.10 10.81 0.76
N VAL A 49 1.01 11.43 1.19
CA VAL A 49 0.03 12.06 0.30
C VAL A 49 0.15 13.56 0.45
N VAL A 50 0.34 14.27 -0.66
CA VAL A 50 0.51 15.72 -0.70
C VAL A 50 -0.62 16.37 -1.49
N VAL A 51 -0.96 17.59 -1.09
CA VAL A 51 -1.72 18.52 -1.93
C VAL A 51 -0.75 19.59 -2.36
N GLN A 52 -0.67 19.87 -3.65
CA GLN A 52 0.20 20.89 -4.21
C GLN A 52 -0.42 22.30 -4.07
N PRO A 53 0.34 23.37 -4.29
CA PRO A 53 -0.22 24.72 -4.27
C PRO A 53 -1.35 24.90 -5.28
N LYS A 54 -2.27 25.83 -5.02
CA LYS A 54 -3.43 26.08 -5.88
C LYS A 54 -3.01 26.43 -7.32
N GLU A 55 -1.90 27.15 -7.49
CA GLU A 55 -1.34 27.50 -8.80
C GLU A 55 -0.85 26.28 -9.59
N TYR A 56 -0.48 25.18 -8.93
CA TYR A 56 -0.13 23.95 -9.63
C TYR A 56 -1.35 23.36 -10.34
N TYR A 57 -2.50 23.32 -9.68
CA TYR A 57 -3.70 22.69 -10.22
C TYR A 57 -4.48 23.60 -11.17
N LEU A 58 -4.57 24.89 -10.87
CA LEU A 58 -5.37 25.85 -11.64
C LEU A 58 -4.54 26.67 -12.65
N GLY A 59 -3.22 26.72 -12.46
CA GLY A 59 -2.32 27.47 -13.32
C GLY A 59 -1.72 26.63 -14.45
N ILE A 60 -0.97 27.29 -15.34
CA ILE A 60 -0.36 26.69 -16.53
C ILE A 60 0.63 25.55 -16.21
N ARG A 61 1.19 25.52 -14.99
CA ARG A 61 2.13 24.48 -14.55
C ARG A 61 1.54 23.07 -14.65
N SER A 62 0.23 22.90 -14.43
CA SER A 62 -0.45 21.62 -14.62
C SER A 62 -0.33 21.06 -16.04
N TYR A 63 -0.21 21.93 -17.05
CA TYR A 63 -0.06 21.57 -18.45
C TYR A 63 1.40 21.37 -18.87
N LEU A 64 2.34 22.04 -18.20
CA LEU A 64 3.76 22.00 -18.54
C LEU A 64 4.49 20.79 -17.94
N GLY A 65 3.92 20.12 -16.95
CA GLY A 65 4.53 18.92 -16.37
C GLY A 65 3.65 18.24 -15.31
N LYS A 66 3.60 16.91 -15.38
CA LYS A 66 2.88 16.09 -14.40
C LYS A 66 3.79 15.77 -13.22
N GLN A 67 3.38 16.19 -12.01
CA GLN A 67 4.02 15.88 -10.74
C GLN A 67 3.04 15.00 -9.94
N GLU A 68 2.78 13.80 -10.44
CA GLU A 68 1.79 12.88 -9.86
C GLU A 68 2.38 12.02 -8.73
N HIS A 69 3.67 11.71 -8.81
CA HIS A 69 4.40 10.96 -7.79
C HIS A 69 5.90 11.24 -7.80
N TYR A 70 6.56 10.90 -6.69
CA TYR A 70 8.01 10.86 -6.55
C TYR A 70 8.38 9.68 -5.65
N GLU A 71 9.48 9.00 -5.98
CA GLU A 71 10.01 7.88 -5.19
C GLU A 71 11.51 8.08 -5.03
N ALA A 72 12.01 7.98 -3.80
CA ALA A 72 13.42 8.10 -3.51
C ALA A 72 13.78 7.45 -2.18
N PHE A 73 15.02 6.97 -2.09
CA PHE A 73 15.62 6.63 -0.80
C PHE A 73 16.10 7.89 -0.10
N VAL A 74 15.58 8.16 1.10
CA VAL A 74 16.04 9.25 1.97
C VAL A 74 16.73 8.62 3.18
N GLY A 75 18.06 8.51 3.13
CA GLY A 75 18.79 7.69 4.11
C GLY A 75 18.43 6.21 3.94
N GLU A 76 17.87 5.58 4.97
CA GLU A 76 17.42 4.18 4.95
C GLU A 76 15.94 3.99 4.58
N TYR A 77 15.20 5.09 4.39
CA TYR A 77 13.77 5.07 4.14
C TYR A 77 13.46 5.06 2.65
N ASP A 78 12.63 4.13 2.19
CA ASP A 78 12.05 4.14 0.84
C ASP A 78 10.78 5.01 0.85
N VAL A 79 10.89 6.24 0.36
CA VAL A 79 9.83 7.25 0.45
C VAL A 79 9.06 7.30 -0.87
N LEU A 80 7.78 6.95 -0.82
CA LEU A 80 6.83 7.15 -1.90
C LEU A 80 5.96 8.38 -1.60
N VAL A 81 5.83 9.29 -2.57
CA VAL A 81 5.01 10.49 -2.45
C VAL A 81 4.01 10.53 -3.59
N TYR A 82 2.72 10.67 -3.29
CA TYR A 82 1.66 10.87 -4.27
C TYR A 82 0.98 12.24 -4.13
N ASP A 83 0.78 12.89 -5.28
CA ASP A 83 -0.23 13.93 -5.41
C ASP A 83 -1.61 13.37 -5.05
N ILE A 84 -2.45 14.17 -4.39
CA ILE A 84 -3.79 13.74 -3.96
C ILE A 84 -4.64 13.22 -5.12
N ARG A 85 -4.52 13.76 -6.35
CA ARG A 85 -5.28 13.27 -7.50
C ARG A 85 -4.86 11.87 -7.88
N LYS A 86 -3.55 11.57 -7.82
CA LYS A 86 -3.02 10.21 -8.05
C LYS A 86 -3.48 9.25 -6.96
N PHE A 87 -3.47 9.68 -5.71
CA PHE A 87 -3.96 8.91 -4.57
C PHE A 87 -5.44 8.52 -4.74
N ILE A 88 -6.32 9.51 -4.99
CA ILE A 88 -7.76 9.29 -5.23
C ILE A 88 -7.99 8.43 -6.48
N TYR A 89 -7.22 8.64 -7.56
CA TYR A 89 -7.29 7.80 -8.75
C TYR A 89 -6.95 6.33 -8.44
N LEU A 90 -5.91 6.06 -7.66
CA LEU A 90 -5.55 4.68 -7.32
C LEU A 90 -6.56 4.02 -6.36
N LEU A 91 -7.15 4.79 -5.45
CA LEU A 91 -8.29 4.35 -4.64
C LEU A 91 -9.49 3.98 -5.55
N SER A 92 -9.77 4.81 -6.56
CA SER A 92 -10.86 4.58 -7.53
C SER A 92 -10.65 3.32 -8.38
N LYS A 93 -9.39 2.93 -8.60
CA LYS A 93 -9.02 1.67 -9.25
C LYS A 93 -8.97 0.47 -8.30
N GLY A 94 -9.30 0.65 -7.02
CA GLY A 94 -9.31 -0.43 -6.04
C GLY A 94 -7.91 -0.91 -5.63
N ASN A 95 -6.86 -0.08 -5.77
CA ASN A 95 -5.49 -0.50 -5.48
C ASN A 95 -5.33 -0.93 -4.00
N PRO A 96 -5.04 -2.22 -3.70
CA PRO A 96 -5.01 -2.73 -2.34
C PRO A 96 -4.03 -2.02 -1.41
N ASN A 97 -2.85 -1.67 -1.93
CA ASN A 97 -1.78 -1.08 -1.12
C ASN A 97 -2.06 0.39 -0.77
N VAL A 98 -2.74 1.10 -1.67
CA VAL A 98 -3.16 2.50 -1.43
C VAL A 98 -4.36 2.53 -0.49
N HIS A 99 -5.31 1.61 -0.66
CA HIS A 99 -6.48 1.48 0.21
C HIS A 99 -6.10 1.24 1.66
N ILE A 100 -5.16 0.32 1.93
CA ILE A 100 -4.66 0.04 3.29
C ILE A 100 -4.21 1.30 4.02
N PHE A 101 -3.66 2.29 3.30
CA PHE A 101 -3.17 3.53 3.88
C PHE A 101 -4.26 4.40 4.53
N LEU A 102 -5.55 4.16 4.25
CA LEU A 102 -6.67 4.82 4.94
C LEU A 102 -7.16 4.07 6.20
N TRP A 103 -6.61 2.88 6.47
CA TRP A 103 -6.95 2.01 7.60
C TRP A 103 -5.73 1.65 8.46
N LEU A 104 -4.68 2.48 8.43
CA LEU A 104 -3.57 2.29 9.36
C LEU A 104 -4.03 2.54 10.79
N ARG A 105 -3.26 2.00 11.75
CA ARG A 105 -3.46 2.35 13.15
C ARG A 105 -3.00 3.80 13.37
N PRO A 106 -3.59 4.54 14.32
CA PRO A 106 -3.20 5.93 14.60
C PRO A 106 -1.69 6.12 14.80
N GLU A 107 -1.03 5.18 15.49
CA GLU A 107 0.41 5.19 15.76
C GLU A 107 1.30 4.91 14.53
N ASP A 108 0.73 4.36 13.45
CA ASP A 108 1.46 4.09 12.20
C ASP A 108 1.43 5.32 11.27
N TYR A 109 0.68 6.37 11.61
CA TYR A 109 0.74 7.68 10.96
C TYR A 109 1.70 8.60 11.72
N PHE A 110 2.62 9.23 11.00
CA PHE A 110 3.52 10.25 11.56
C PHE A 110 2.93 11.65 11.46
N LYS A 111 2.04 11.86 10.49
CA LYS A 111 1.37 13.13 10.25
C LYS A 111 -0.02 12.90 9.68
N ILE A 112 -1.01 13.58 10.26
CA ILE A 112 -2.36 13.68 9.70
C ILE A 112 -2.86 15.10 9.93
N THR A 113 -3.06 15.84 8.85
CA THR A 113 -3.72 17.16 8.87
C THR A 113 -5.24 17.01 8.83
N ASP A 114 -5.99 18.11 8.87
CA ASP A 114 -7.45 18.05 8.76
C ASP A 114 -7.92 17.53 7.39
N ALA A 115 -7.18 17.83 6.31
CA ALA A 115 -7.41 17.24 5.00
C ALA A 115 -7.21 15.72 5.03
N GLY A 116 -6.17 15.24 5.71
CA GLY A 116 -5.92 13.80 5.90
C GLY A 116 -7.01 13.11 6.73
N ARG A 117 -7.44 13.74 7.83
CA ARG A 117 -8.56 13.26 8.65
C ARG A 117 -9.85 13.17 7.85
N TYR A 118 -10.10 14.15 6.98
CA TYR A 118 -11.26 14.16 6.09
C TYR A 118 -11.22 13.01 5.06
N LEU A 119 -10.05 12.67 4.51
CA LEU A 119 -9.93 11.48 3.65
C LEU A 119 -10.22 10.18 4.43
N ILE A 120 -9.67 10.05 5.64
CA ILE A 120 -9.92 8.87 6.50
C ILE A 120 -11.40 8.76 6.89
N SER A 121 -12.09 9.87 7.17
CA SER A 121 -13.52 9.83 7.54
C SER A 121 -14.42 9.37 6.39
N ASN A 122 -14.00 9.61 5.13
CA ASN A 122 -14.71 9.19 3.92
C ASN A 122 -14.21 7.87 3.34
N ARG A 123 -13.35 7.13 4.06
CA ARG A 123 -12.64 5.97 3.48
C ARG A 123 -13.54 4.88 2.88
N THR A 124 -14.75 4.70 3.42
CA THR A 124 -15.72 3.71 2.91
C THR A 124 -16.28 4.06 1.54
N GLU A 125 -16.28 5.33 1.14
CA GLU A 125 -16.73 5.80 -0.18
C GLU A 125 -15.85 5.28 -1.33
N PHE A 126 -14.65 4.79 -1.01
CA PHE A 126 -13.75 4.19 -1.99
C PHE A 126 -13.94 2.68 -2.17
N LEU A 127 -14.82 2.03 -1.38
CA LEU A 127 -15.03 0.59 -1.42
C LEU A 127 -16.10 0.20 -2.44
N SER A 128 -15.77 -0.74 -3.32
CA SER A 128 -16.66 -1.33 -4.31
C SER A 128 -16.19 -2.73 -4.72
N GLN A 129 -16.90 -3.41 -5.60
CA GLN A 129 -16.43 -4.69 -6.17
C GLN A 129 -15.05 -4.58 -6.84
N ARG A 130 -14.61 -3.38 -7.26
CA ARG A 130 -13.27 -3.16 -7.82
C ARG A 130 -12.14 -3.50 -6.85
N ILE A 131 -12.28 -3.17 -5.57
CA ILE A 131 -11.23 -3.48 -4.59
C ILE A 131 -11.14 -4.99 -4.36
N ILE A 132 -12.27 -5.69 -4.34
CA ILE A 132 -12.32 -7.15 -4.20
C ILE A 132 -11.59 -7.82 -5.37
N GLN A 133 -11.94 -7.45 -6.60
CA GLN A 133 -11.28 -7.94 -7.82
C GLN A 133 -9.78 -7.64 -7.81
N SER A 134 -9.39 -6.44 -7.37
CA SER A 134 -7.99 -6.03 -7.31
C SER A 134 -7.19 -6.82 -6.28
N PHE A 135 -7.73 -7.08 -5.09
CA PHE A 135 -7.08 -7.95 -4.11
C PHE A 135 -6.83 -9.36 -4.68
N GLY A 136 -7.85 -9.97 -5.29
CA GLY A 136 -7.73 -11.29 -5.91
C GLY A 136 -6.69 -11.30 -7.05
N GLY A 137 -6.76 -10.33 -7.96
CA GLY A 137 -5.82 -10.21 -9.08
C GLY A 137 -4.37 -10.01 -8.61
N TYR A 138 -4.14 -9.16 -7.60
CA TYR A 138 -2.81 -8.97 -7.02
C TYR A 138 -2.33 -10.24 -6.31
N ALA A 139 -3.18 -10.93 -5.56
CA ALA A 139 -2.83 -12.17 -4.88
C ALA A 139 -2.39 -13.26 -5.88
N ILE A 140 -3.16 -13.44 -6.97
CA ILE A 140 -2.83 -14.38 -8.04
C ILE A 140 -1.50 -13.99 -8.72
N SER A 141 -1.27 -12.70 -8.96
CA SER A 141 0.00 -12.21 -9.52
C SER A 141 1.19 -12.52 -8.60
N GLN A 142 1.05 -12.29 -7.29
CA GLN A 142 2.10 -12.64 -6.32
C GLN A 142 2.33 -14.16 -6.26
N PHE A 143 1.26 -14.96 -6.31
CA PHE A 143 1.33 -16.42 -6.34
C PHE A 143 2.11 -16.92 -7.57
N LYS A 144 1.80 -16.41 -8.76
CA LYS A 144 2.55 -16.75 -9.99
C LYS A 144 4.02 -16.32 -9.89
N ARG A 145 4.30 -15.15 -9.32
CA ARG A 145 5.66 -14.63 -9.18
C ARG A 145 6.49 -15.36 -8.12
N MET A 146 5.89 -16.11 -7.19
CA MET A 146 6.67 -16.93 -6.26
C MET A 146 7.14 -18.24 -6.87
N THR A 147 6.42 -18.79 -7.86
CA THR A 147 6.74 -20.07 -8.50
C THR A 147 7.59 -19.92 -9.77
N HIS A 148 7.49 -18.78 -10.48
CA HIS A 148 8.29 -18.52 -11.68
C HIS A 148 9.65 -17.86 -11.35
N ILE A 149 10.73 -18.65 -11.37
CA ILE A 149 12.11 -18.19 -11.12
C ILE A 149 12.72 -17.43 -12.33
N LYS A 150 11.99 -17.28 -13.44
CA LYS A 150 12.45 -16.45 -14.57
C LYS A 150 12.33 -14.97 -14.22
N TYR A 151 13.44 -14.40 -13.79
CA TYR A 151 13.55 -12.97 -13.52
C TYR A 151 13.70 -12.18 -14.82
N GLU A 152 12.62 -11.53 -15.26
CA GLU A 152 12.66 -10.59 -16.40
C GLU A 152 13.03 -9.15 -15.98
N GLY A 153 13.37 -8.93 -14.70
CA GLY A 153 13.72 -7.61 -14.16
C GLY A 153 14.78 -7.63 -13.06
N TYR A 154 15.15 -6.44 -12.58
CA TYR A 154 16.12 -6.29 -11.49
C TYR A 154 15.58 -6.87 -10.17
N MET A 155 16.31 -7.81 -9.59
CA MET A 155 16.07 -8.34 -8.25
C MET A 155 17.32 -8.09 -7.39
N GLY A 156 17.12 -7.48 -6.22
CA GLY A 156 18.21 -7.23 -5.27
C GLY A 156 18.97 -8.51 -4.90
N LYS A 157 20.29 -8.39 -4.74
CA LYS A 157 21.20 -9.55 -4.51
C LYS A 157 20.76 -10.42 -3.33
N LYS A 158 20.35 -9.82 -2.22
CA LYS A 158 19.89 -10.54 -1.01
C LYS A 158 18.63 -11.36 -1.31
N ARG A 159 17.61 -10.76 -1.92
CA ARG A 159 16.39 -11.47 -2.34
C ARG A 159 16.68 -12.63 -3.28
N LYS A 160 17.54 -12.43 -4.30
CA LYS A 160 17.94 -13.49 -5.23
C LYS A 160 18.62 -14.66 -4.52
N SER A 161 19.48 -14.39 -3.54
CA SER A 161 20.14 -15.45 -2.75
C SER A 161 19.15 -16.27 -1.92
N LEU A 162 18.11 -15.64 -1.36
CA LEU A 162 17.08 -16.34 -0.60
C LEU A 162 16.19 -17.20 -1.50
N VAL A 163 15.85 -16.73 -2.70
CA VAL A 163 15.10 -17.57 -3.66
C VAL A 163 15.91 -18.79 -4.07
N ASN A 164 17.21 -18.62 -4.36
CA ASN A 164 18.09 -19.76 -4.66
C ASN A 164 18.20 -20.74 -3.48
N ARG A 165 18.18 -20.24 -2.24
CA ARG A 165 18.26 -21.06 -1.03
C ARG A 165 16.99 -21.85 -0.76
N TYR A 166 15.82 -21.20 -0.85
CA TYR A 166 14.53 -21.81 -0.46
C TYR A 166 13.75 -22.40 -1.64
N GLY A 167 14.16 -22.13 -2.88
CA GLY A 167 13.51 -22.65 -4.09
C GLY A 167 12.29 -21.85 -4.57
N TYR A 168 11.91 -20.77 -3.88
CA TYR A 168 10.79 -19.89 -4.26
C TYR A 168 10.91 -18.49 -3.66
N ASP A 169 10.10 -17.53 -4.10
CA ASP A 169 10.13 -16.15 -3.59
C ASP A 169 9.28 -15.97 -2.32
N CYS A 170 9.92 -16.09 -1.15
CA CYS A 170 9.28 -15.93 0.17
C CYS A 170 8.61 -14.55 0.37
N LYS A 171 9.11 -13.47 -0.25
CA LYS A 171 8.50 -12.13 -0.15
C LYS A 171 7.18 -12.07 -0.92
N ASN A 172 7.16 -12.60 -2.15
CA ASN A 172 5.92 -12.70 -2.92
C ASN A 172 4.92 -13.68 -2.27
N ALA A 173 5.39 -14.79 -1.72
CA ALA A 173 4.57 -15.75 -0.97
C ALA A 173 3.84 -15.09 0.20
N ALA A 174 4.57 -14.44 1.11
CA ALA A 174 3.97 -13.74 2.25
C ALA A 174 3.02 -12.62 1.77
N HIS A 175 3.36 -11.93 0.69
CA HIS A 175 2.51 -10.90 0.11
C HIS A 175 1.18 -11.46 -0.45
N CYS A 176 1.22 -12.61 -1.13
CA CYS A 176 0.03 -13.32 -1.61
C CYS A 176 -0.92 -13.65 -0.46
N ILE A 177 -0.40 -14.31 0.59
CA ILE A 177 -1.17 -14.69 1.77
C ILE A 177 -1.76 -13.45 2.47
N ARG A 178 -0.97 -12.39 2.65
CA ARG A 178 -1.44 -11.13 3.25
C ARG A 178 -2.62 -10.54 2.46
N LEU A 179 -2.51 -10.48 1.14
CA LEU A 179 -3.57 -9.93 0.27
C LEU A 179 -4.87 -10.72 0.42
N LEU A 180 -4.81 -12.05 0.36
CA LEU A 180 -5.99 -12.90 0.52
C LEU A 180 -6.60 -12.76 1.91
N ALA A 181 -5.80 -12.82 2.97
CA ALA A 181 -6.27 -12.68 4.35
C ALA A 181 -6.92 -11.31 4.60
N THR A 182 -6.35 -10.25 4.02
CA THR A 182 -6.90 -8.89 4.09
C THR A 182 -8.23 -8.77 3.34
N ALA A 183 -8.32 -9.36 2.16
CA ALA A 183 -9.54 -9.35 1.37
C ALA A 183 -10.68 -10.15 2.04
N ILE A 184 -10.35 -11.29 2.64
CA ILE A 184 -11.29 -12.09 3.44
C ILE A 184 -11.82 -11.29 4.63
N ASP A 185 -10.96 -10.52 5.32
CA ASP A 185 -11.41 -9.64 6.41
C ASP A 185 -12.34 -8.55 5.91
N LEU A 186 -12.02 -7.93 4.78
CA LEU A 186 -12.87 -6.93 4.15
C LEU A 186 -14.26 -7.51 3.82
N LEU A 187 -14.29 -8.69 3.21
CA LEU A 187 -15.53 -9.38 2.85
C LEU A 187 -16.36 -9.81 4.07
N LYS A 188 -15.72 -10.16 5.19
CA LYS A 188 -16.41 -10.58 6.42
C LYS A 188 -16.89 -9.41 7.28
N THR A 189 -16.17 -8.30 7.28
CA THR A 189 -16.36 -7.23 8.28
C THR A 189 -16.74 -5.88 7.69
N GLY A 190 -16.65 -5.73 6.37
CA GLY A 190 -16.79 -4.44 5.68
C GLY A 190 -15.62 -3.48 5.92
N LYS A 191 -14.54 -3.92 6.56
CA LYS A 191 -13.40 -3.07 6.94
C LYS A 191 -12.07 -3.70 6.55
N LEU A 192 -11.16 -2.87 6.04
CA LEU A 192 -9.77 -3.27 5.89
C LEU A 192 -9.07 -3.29 7.25
N ILE A 193 -8.19 -4.27 7.41
CA ILE A 193 -7.33 -4.42 8.60
C ILE A 193 -5.88 -4.36 8.12
N ALA A 194 -5.23 -3.22 8.35
CA ALA A 194 -3.84 -3.00 7.94
C ALA A 194 -2.87 -3.86 8.75
N TYR A 195 -2.89 -3.71 10.08
CA TYR A 195 -2.01 -4.45 10.98
C TYR A 195 -2.50 -5.89 11.16
N ARG A 196 -1.66 -6.86 10.79
CA ARG A 196 -2.08 -8.27 10.65
C ARG A 196 -1.89 -9.07 11.93
N GLU A 197 -2.39 -8.59 13.07
CA GLU A 197 -2.17 -9.21 14.39
C GLU A 197 -2.34 -10.74 14.38
N LYS A 198 -3.46 -11.23 13.81
CA LYS A 198 -3.80 -12.66 13.74
C LYS A 198 -2.94 -13.49 12.77
N ASP A 199 -2.32 -12.85 11.78
CA ASP A 199 -1.57 -13.54 10.71
C ASP A 199 -0.06 -13.25 10.76
N LYS A 200 0.39 -12.29 11.60
CA LYS A 200 1.74 -11.73 11.52
C LYS A 200 2.82 -12.79 11.66
N ASP A 201 2.65 -13.74 12.59
CA ASP A 201 3.65 -14.78 12.86
C ASP A 201 3.76 -15.73 11.66
N THR A 202 2.62 -16.18 11.12
CA THR A 202 2.55 -16.96 9.88
C THR A 202 3.21 -16.22 8.71
N LEU A 203 2.92 -14.94 8.55
CA LEU A 203 3.50 -14.12 7.47
C LEU A 203 5.02 -13.99 7.63
N ILE A 204 5.52 -13.78 8.84
CA ILE A 204 6.96 -13.72 9.15
C ILE A 204 7.62 -15.09 8.92
N GLU A 205 6.97 -16.19 9.31
CA GLU A 205 7.45 -17.55 9.05
C GLU A 205 7.66 -17.82 7.56
N ILE A 206 6.64 -17.53 6.74
CA ILE A 206 6.70 -17.69 5.28
C ILE A 206 7.81 -16.80 4.70
N LYS A 207 7.84 -15.53 5.10
CA LYS A 207 8.82 -14.56 4.61
C LYS A 207 10.26 -14.90 4.95
N SER A 208 10.47 -15.58 6.08
CA SER A 208 11.78 -16.06 6.55
C SER A 208 12.18 -17.42 5.97
N GLY A 209 11.34 -18.03 5.12
CA GLY A 209 11.61 -19.35 4.53
C GLY A 209 11.39 -20.53 5.47
N ARG A 210 10.68 -20.35 6.60
CA ARG A 210 10.36 -21.44 7.54
C ARG A 210 9.30 -22.40 7.01
N TRP A 211 8.55 -22.00 5.99
CA TRP A 211 7.59 -22.85 5.30
C TRP A 211 8.17 -23.35 3.98
N THR A 212 7.89 -24.60 3.64
CA THR A 212 8.20 -25.12 2.30
C THR A 212 7.25 -24.51 1.27
N MET A 213 7.64 -24.56 -0.01
CA MET A 213 6.81 -24.05 -1.10
C MET A 213 5.46 -24.78 -1.15
N GLU A 214 5.44 -26.08 -0.93
CA GLU A 214 4.25 -26.93 -0.94
C GLU A 214 3.26 -26.48 0.14
N LYS A 215 3.75 -26.26 1.38
CA LYS A 215 2.92 -25.78 2.49
C LYS A 215 2.33 -24.40 2.22
N VAL A 216 3.11 -23.50 1.60
CA VAL A 216 2.62 -22.16 1.19
C VAL A 216 1.55 -22.30 0.11
N ASN A 217 1.75 -23.18 -0.87
CA ASN A 217 0.79 -23.40 -1.96
C ASN A 217 -0.55 -23.92 -1.44
N GLU A 218 -0.53 -24.96 -0.60
CA GLU A 218 -1.74 -25.51 0.02
C GLU A 218 -2.52 -24.44 0.81
N TYR A 219 -1.79 -23.59 1.55
CA TYR A 219 -2.41 -22.52 2.32
C TYR A 219 -2.97 -21.40 1.43
N ALA A 220 -2.25 -21.01 0.38
CA ALA A 220 -2.74 -20.04 -0.59
C ALA A 220 -4.01 -20.54 -1.30
N GLU A 221 -4.04 -21.79 -1.75
CA GLU A 221 -5.21 -22.40 -2.39
C GLU A 221 -6.42 -22.44 -1.45
N LYS A 222 -6.21 -22.76 -0.16
CA LYS A 222 -7.28 -22.70 0.84
C LYS A 222 -7.86 -21.29 0.97
N LEU A 223 -7.01 -20.27 1.06
CA LEU A 223 -7.43 -18.87 1.17
C LEU A 223 -8.08 -18.38 -0.13
N MET A 224 -7.61 -18.79 -1.30
CA MET A 224 -8.24 -18.46 -2.59
C MET A 224 -9.67 -19.02 -2.66
N LYS A 225 -9.88 -20.29 -2.29
CA LYS A 225 -11.22 -20.89 -2.23
C LYS A 225 -12.16 -20.15 -1.27
N GLU A 226 -11.65 -19.75 -0.10
CA GLU A 226 -12.44 -18.96 0.86
C GLU A 226 -12.77 -17.57 0.31
N PHE A 227 -11.78 -16.88 -0.28
CA PHE A 227 -11.95 -15.59 -0.92
C PHE A 227 -12.98 -15.64 -2.05
N GLU A 228 -12.90 -16.62 -2.95
CA GLU A 228 -13.85 -16.80 -4.06
C GLU A 228 -15.28 -17.03 -3.55
N LYS A 229 -15.46 -17.90 -2.55
CA LYS A 229 -16.75 -18.15 -1.92
C LYS A 229 -17.36 -16.86 -1.36
N LEU A 230 -16.57 -16.07 -0.62
CA LEU A 230 -17.04 -14.84 0.01
C LEU A 230 -17.28 -13.71 -1.01
N ALA A 231 -16.40 -13.57 -2.00
CA ALA A 231 -16.53 -12.57 -3.06
C ALA A 231 -17.81 -12.79 -3.86
N HIS A 232 -18.18 -14.05 -4.13
CA HIS A 232 -19.39 -14.40 -4.88
C HIS A 232 -20.69 -13.96 -4.20
N ILE A 233 -20.73 -13.94 -2.87
CA ILE A 233 -21.93 -13.57 -2.09
C ILE A 233 -21.86 -12.14 -1.53
N SER A 234 -20.84 -11.37 -1.90
CA SER A 234 -20.62 -10.03 -1.35
C SER A 234 -21.62 -9.01 -1.89
N ASP A 235 -21.99 -8.06 -1.04
CA ASP A 235 -22.96 -6.99 -1.31
C ASP A 235 -22.32 -5.62 -1.51
N PHE A 236 -20.99 -5.56 -1.67
CA PHE A 236 -20.30 -4.32 -1.99
C PHE A 236 -20.87 -3.67 -3.26
N PRO A 237 -20.95 -2.33 -3.31
CA PRO A 237 -21.42 -1.62 -4.50
C PRO A 237 -20.68 -2.06 -5.76
N PRO A 238 -21.36 -2.18 -6.92
CA PRO A 238 -20.71 -2.64 -8.15
C PRO A 238 -19.57 -1.72 -8.59
N ASP A 239 -19.71 -0.42 -8.33
CA ASP A 239 -18.68 0.57 -8.59
C ASP A 239 -18.74 1.72 -7.56
N ILE A 240 -17.68 2.52 -7.54
CA ILE A 240 -17.60 3.81 -6.85
C ILE A 240 -18.45 4.87 -7.57
N VAL A 241 -18.83 5.93 -6.84
CA VAL A 241 -19.58 7.07 -7.39
C VAL A 241 -18.60 8.21 -7.77
N PRO A 242 -18.35 8.48 -9.06
CA PRO A 242 -17.34 9.45 -9.48
C PRO A 242 -17.56 10.86 -8.91
N GLU A 243 -18.81 11.29 -8.82
CA GLU A 243 -19.21 12.60 -8.28
C GLU A 243 -18.82 12.71 -6.81
N LYS A 244 -18.98 11.62 -6.05
CA LYS A 244 -18.60 11.57 -4.65
C LYS A 244 -17.09 11.64 -4.46
N LEU A 245 -16.33 10.95 -5.30
CA LEU A 245 -14.86 11.03 -5.29
C LEU A 245 -14.37 12.44 -5.64
N ASN A 246 -15.02 13.10 -6.59
CA ASN A 246 -14.71 14.48 -6.94
C ASN A 246 -15.02 15.44 -5.79
N GLU A 247 -16.16 15.31 -5.12
CA GLU A 247 -16.50 16.07 -3.92
C GLU A 247 -15.44 15.90 -2.82
N ILE A 248 -15.05 14.65 -2.52
CA ILE A 248 -14.04 14.35 -1.49
C ILE A 248 -12.69 14.97 -1.87
N LEU A 249 -12.27 14.85 -3.12
CA LEU A 249 -11.01 15.42 -3.61
C LEU A 249 -10.99 16.94 -3.44
N LEU A 250 -12.04 17.64 -3.91
CA LEU A 250 -12.11 19.10 -3.84
C LEU A 250 -12.11 19.59 -2.39
N ASN A 251 -12.93 18.98 -1.52
CA ASN A 251 -12.99 19.35 -0.10
C ASN A 251 -11.66 19.10 0.62
N ALA A 252 -10.98 17.97 0.34
CA ALA A 252 -9.66 17.70 0.91
C ALA A 252 -8.61 18.72 0.44
N MET A 253 -8.65 19.14 -0.82
CA MET A 253 -7.76 20.18 -1.36
C MET A 253 -8.03 21.54 -0.71
N GLU A 254 -9.30 21.93 -0.54
CA GLU A 254 -9.67 23.17 0.16
C GLU A 254 -9.20 23.19 1.61
N LEU A 255 -9.39 22.08 2.34
CA LEU A 255 -8.88 21.93 3.72
C LEU A 255 -7.35 22.02 3.77
N ALA A 256 -6.66 21.46 2.79
CA ALA A 256 -5.21 21.55 2.72
C ALA A 256 -4.77 23.00 2.49
N TRP A 257 -5.36 23.70 1.50
CA TRP A 257 -5.00 25.08 1.15
C TRP A 257 -5.25 26.11 2.25
N LYS A 258 -6.24 25.91 3.12
CA LYS A 258 -6.44 26.78 4.30
C LYS A 258 -5.23 26.83 5.23
N ASN A 259 -4.38 25.79 5.19
CA ASN A 259 -3.17 25.67 5.99
C ASN A 259 -1.90 26.10 5.24
N PHE A 260 -1.99 26.50 3.96
CA PHE A 260 -0.90 27.18 3.27
C PHE A 260 -0.93 28.64 3.71
N LYS A 261 -0.34 28.94 4.86
CA LYS A 261 0.02 30.31 5.25
C LYS A 261 1.51 30.50 5.08
#